data_AF-A0A0K8QJV5-F1
#
_entry.id   AF-A0A0K8QJV5-F1
#
_cell.length_a   1.000
_cell.length_b   1.000
_cell.length_c   1.000
_cell.angle_alpha   90.00
_cell.angle_beta   90.00
_cell.angle_gamma   90.00
#
_symmetry.space_group_name_H-M   'P 1'
#
loop_
_entity.id
_entity.type
_entity.pdbx_description
1 polymer ?
#
loop_
_entity_poly.entity_id
_entity_poly.type
_entity_poly.pdbx_seq_one_letter_code
_entity_poly.pdbx_strand_id
1 'polypeptide(L)'
;MPDILVRDIDEALAERIMALARERKWSINDVILHALRHGLGLGGEDLSLREVNDIARLAGTWDHDEAAAFREAMQALEQIPESTLALLTQAGAKPPGKPKP
;
A
#
# COMPACT_ATOMS: atom_id res chain seq x y z
N MET A 1 14.44 10.94 11.12
CA MET A 1 13.35 11.57 10.34
C MET A 1 13.42 13.07 10.60
N PRO A 2 13.66 13.90 9.58
CA PRO A 2 13.46 15.34 9.72
C PRO A 2 11.95 15.63 9.79
N ASP A 3 11.56 16.49 10.73
CA ASP A 3 10.19 17.03 10.81
C ASP A 3 10.15 18.38 10.12
N ILE A 4 9.11 18.62 9.30
CA ILE A 4 8.95 19.84 8.52
C ILE A 4 7.55 20.36 8.74
N LEU A 5 7.48 21.57 9.30
CA LEU A 5 6.25 22.32 9.45
C LEU A 5 6.14 23.35 8.32
N VAL A 6 5.17 23.15 7.43
CA VAL A 6 4.84 24.10 6.35
C VAL A 6 3.90 25.17 6.91
N ARG A 7 4.29 26.43 6.79
CA ARG A 7 3.51 27.61 7.23
C ARG A 7 3.15 28.48 6.04
N ASP A 8 2.27 29.45 6.29
CA ASP A 8 1.88 30.48 5.32
C ASP A 8 1.26 29.89 4.04
N ILE A 9 0.53 28.79 4.19
CA ILE A 9 -0.30 28.22 3.12
C ILE A 9 -1.57 29.06 2.97
N ASP A 10 -1.86 29.49 1.75
CA ASP A 10 -3.12 30.14 1.44
C ASP A 10 -4.28 29.13 1.39
N GLU A 11 -5.51 29.65 1.48
CA GLU A 11 -6.72 28.82 1.48
C GLU A 11 -6.84 28.01 0.19
N ALA A 12 -6.51 28.61 -0.96
CA ALA A 12 -6.61 27.94 -2.26
C ALA A 12 -5.68 26.72 -2.37
N LEU A 13 -4.47 26.83 -1.81
CA LEU A 13 -3.50 25.74 -1.74
C LEU A 13 -3.96 24.65 -0.77
N ALA A 14 -4.48 25.04 0.41
CA ALA A 14 -5.03 24.09 1.37
C ALA A 14 -6.20 23.29 0.77
N GLU A 15 -7.15 23.97 0.12
CA GLU A 15 -8.25 23.34 -0.60
C GLU A 15 -7.76 22.38 -1.68
N ARG A 16 -6.76 22.78 -2.47
CA ARG A 16 -6.20 21.93 -3.53
C ARG A 16 -5.55 20.66 -2.97
N ILE A 17 -4.79 20.78 -1.87
CA ILE A 17 -4.17 19.65 -1.19
C ILE A 17 -5.24 18.67 -0.70
N MET A 18 -6.29 19.19 -0.05
CA MET A 18 -7.40 18.37 0.44
C MET A 18 -8.18 17.69 -0.69
N ALA A 19 -8.41 18.38 -1.81
CA ALA A 19 -9.07 17.81 -2.97
C ALA A 19 -8.27 16.63 -3.55
N LEU A 20 -6.97 16.81 -3.76
CA LEU A 20 -6.08 15.76 -4.25
C LEU A 20 -6.00 14.55 -3.30
N ALA A 21 -5.96 14.81 -1.99
CA ALA A 21 -5.98 13.76 -0.98
C ALA A 21 -7.27 12.90 -1.08
N ARG A 22 -8.42 13.54 -1.27
CA ARG A 22 -9.72 12.85 -1.41
C ARG A 22 -9.84 12.08 -2.73
N GLU A 23 -9.48 12.70 -3.84
CA GLU A 23 -9.56 12.11 -5.18
C GLU A 23 -8.70 10.85 -5.29
N ARG A 24 -7.49 10.89 -4.72
CA ARG A 24 -6.52 9.79 -4.80
C ARG A 24 -6.55 8.86 -3.58
N LYS A 25 -7.40 9.14 -2.58
CA LYS A 25 -7.42 8.47 -1.27
C LYS A 25 -6.06 8.49 -0.55
N TRP A 26 -5.28 9.55 -0.74
CA TRP A 26 -3.96 9.72 -0.12
C TRP A 26 -4.04 10.50 1.19
N SER A 27 -3.03 10.33 2.06
CA SER A 27 -2.86 11.22 3.20
C SER A 27 -2.41 12.60 2.73
N ILE A 28 -2.71 13.65 3.51
CA ILE A 28 -2.23 15.02 3.24
C ILE A 28 -0.70 15.05 3.14
N ASN A 29 -0.02 14.31 4.02
CA ASN A 29 1.42 14.19 4.01
C ASN A 29 1.95 13.59 2.69
N ASP A 30 1.30 12.55 2.17
CA ASP A 30 1.73 11.93 0.90
C ASP A 30 1.54 12.86 -0.29
N VAL A 31 0.45 13.64 -0.30
CA VAL A 31 0.24 14.67 -1.32
C VAL A 31 1.33 15.73 -1.25
N ILE A 32 1.67 16.22 -0.05
CA ILE A 32 2.74 17.20 0.15
C ILE A 32 4.09 16.64 -0.29
N LEU A 33 4.43 15.42 0.13
CA LEU A 33 5.69 14.77 -0.24
C LEU A 33 5.78 14.51 -1.74
N HIS A 34 4.68 14.11 -2.38
CA HIS A 34 4.61 13.95 -3.83
C HIS A 34 4.85 15.27 -4.56
N ALA A 35 4.17 16.35 -4.13
CA ALA A 35 4.33 17.66 -4.72
C ALA A 35 5.77 18.20 -4.54
N LEU A 36 6.37 18.01 -3.37
CA LEU A 36 7.75 18.41 -3.09
C LEU A 36 8.75 17.64 -3.95
N ARG A 37 8.61 16.31 -4.05
CA ARG A 37 9.47 15.49 -4.91
C ARG A 37 9.36 15.91 -6.37
N HIS A 38 8.14 16.13 -6.85
CA HIS A 38 7.92 16.59 -8.21
C HIS A 38 8.50 18.00 -8.46
N GLY A 39 8.29 18.94 -7.53
CA GLY A 39 8.82 20.30 -7.61
C GLY A 39 10.35 20.38 -7.57
N LEU A 40 11.01 19.43 -6.90
CA LEU A 40 12.47 19.31 -6.83
C LEU A 40 13.07 18.45 -7.96
N GLY A 41 12.26 17.99 -8.93
CA GLY A 41 12.73 17.13 -10.03
C GLY A 41 13.07 15.70 -9.61
N LEU A 42 12.62 15.26 -8.43
CA LEU A 42 12.80 13.91 -7.88
C LEU A 42 11.62 12.98 -8.22
N GLY A 43 10.71 13.40 -9.10
CA GLY A 43 9.42 12.76 -9.39
C GLY A 43 9.46 11.47 -10.22
N GLY A 44 10.63 10.83 -10.38
CA GLY A 44 10.78 9.58 -11.13
C GLY A 44 10.63 8.30 -10.29
N GLU A 45 10.53 8.42 -8.97
CA GLU A 45 10.37 7.28 -8.07
C GLU A 45 8.87 7.02 -7.85
N ASP A 46 8.37 5.99 -8.52
CA ASP A 46 6.97 5.59 -8.54
C ASP A 46 6.46 5.28 -7.12
N LEU A 47 5.46 6.03 -6.66
CA LEU A 47 4.86 5.88 -5.33
C LEU A 47 4.05 4.58 -5.19
N SER A 48 3.94 3.78 -6.25
CA SER A 48 3.44 2.39 -6.20
C SER A 48 4.15 1.55 -5.13
N LEU A 49 5.43 1.83 -4.84
CA LEU A 49 6.16 1.20 -3.73
C LEU A 49 5.67 1.62 -2.33
N ARG A 50 4.94 2.74 -2.21
CA ARG A 50 4.32 3.17 -0.93
C ARG A 50 2.93 2.60 -0.70
N GLU A 51 2.21 2.17 -1.74
CA GLU A 51 0.94 1.43 -1.57
C GLU A 51 1.13 0.16 -0.72
N VAL A 52 2.33 -0.44 -0.79
CA VAL A 52 2.76 -1.58 0.06
C VAL A 52 2.87 -1.21 1.55
N ASN A 53 3.05 0.07 1.89
CA ASN A 53 3.03 0.53 3.30
C ASN A 53 1.61 0.78 3.83
N ASP A 54 0.57 0.76 2.97
CA ASP A 54 -0.83 0.92 3.39
C ASP A 54 -1.41 -0.39 3.99
N ILE A 55 -0.71 -1.53 3.84
CA ILE A 55 -1.01 -2.79 4.56
C ILE A 55 -0.95 -2.57 6.08
N ALA A 56 0.00 -1.77 6.56
CA ALA A 56 0.11 -1.43 7.98
C ALA A 56 -1.11 -0.64 8.50
N ARG A 57 -1.88 -0.01 7.59
CA ARG A 57 -3.06 0.79 7.94
C ARG A 57 -4.38 0.01 7.85
N LEU A 58 -4.41 -1.11 7.13
CA LEU A 58 -5.63 -1.89 6.86
C LEU A 58 -6.05 -2.83 8.01
N ALA A 59 -5.16 -3.18 8.95
CA ALA A 59 -5.41 -4.24 9.94
C ALA A 59 -4.93 -3.89 11.36
N GLY A 60 -5.08 -2.62 11.76
CA GLY A 60 -4.60 -2.03 13.02
C GLY A 60 -4.17 -3.01 14.12
N THR A 61 -2.90 -2.88 14.54
CA THR A 61 -2.09 -3.65 15.54
C THR A 61 -1.17 -4.73 15.00
N TRP A 62 -0.46 -4.50 13.89
CA TRP A 62 0.67 -5.34 13.49
C TRP A 62 1.97 -4.65 13.90
N ASP A 63 2.86 -5.38 14.59
CA ASP A 63 4.20 -4.88 14.91
C ASP A 63 5.10 -4.92 13.65
N HIS A 64 6.24 -4.23 13.69
CA HIS A 64 7.16 -4.08 12.57
C HIS A 64 7.62 -5.43 11.99
N ASP A 65 7.87 -6.41 12.86
CA ASP A 65 8.33 -7.74 12.46
C ASP A 65 7.22 -8.57 11.79
N GLU A 66 5.98 -8.43 12.23
CA GLU A 66 4.82 -9.10 11.64
C GLU A 66 4.51 -8.52 10.25
N ALA A 67 4.59 -7.19 10.12
CA ALA A 67 4.43 -6.52 8.84
C ALA A 67 5.53 -6.91 7.84
N ALA A 68 6.76 -7.12 8.33
CA ALA A 68 7.88 -7.57 7.50
C ALA A 68 7.69 -9.02 7.02
N ALA A 69 7.33 -9.94 7.91
CA ALA A 69 7.10 -11.34 7.57
C ALA A 69 5.96 -11.52 6.55
N PHE A 70 4.88 -10.74 6.69
CA PHE A 70 3.78 -10.79 5.73
C PHE A 70 4.15 -10.19 4.38
N ARG A 71 4.98 -9.14 4.36
CA ARG A 71 5.49 -8.57 3.12
C ARG A 71 6.35 -9.57 2.36
N GLU A 72 7.19 -10.32 3.07
CA GLU A 72 7.99 -11.39 2.48
C GLU A 72 7.09 -12.49 1.88
N ALA A 73 6.03 -12.88 2.59
CA ALA A 73 5.06 -13.86 2.09
C ALA A 73 4.32 -13.37 0.83
N MET A 74 3.88 -12.11 0.80
CA MET A 74 3.23 -11.51 -0.37
C MET A 74 4.17 -11.37 -1.57
N GLN A 75 5.43 -10.99 -1.34
CA GLN A 75 6.44 -10.95 -2.39
C GLN A 75 6.70 -12.34 -2.97
N ALA A 76 6.81 -13.37 -2.12
CA ALA A 76 6.95 -14.74 -2.60
C ALA A 76 5.73 -15.19 -3.43
N LEU A 77 4.52 -14.75 -3.07
CA LEU A 77 3.29 -15.04 -3.82
C LEU A 77 3.24 -14.36 -5.19
N GLU A 78 3.67 -13.09 -5.30
CA GLU A 78 3.72 -12.34 -6.56
C GLU A 78 4.72 -12.92 -7.57
N GLN A 79 5.76 -13.60 -7.09
CA GLN A 79 6.75 -14.28 -7.94
C GLN A 79 6.23 -15.61 -8.51
N ILE A 80 5.04 -16.08 -8.08
CA ILE A 80 4.46 -17.30 -8.60
C ILE A 80 3.84 -17.03 -9.98
N PRO A 81 4.21 -17.78 -11.03
CA PRO A 81 3.59 -17.65 -12.35
C PRO A 81 2.08 -17.90 -12.26
N GLU A 82 1.29 -17.13 -13.03
CA GLU A 82 -0.17 -17.25 -13.10
C GLU A 82 -0.64 -18.70 -13.39
N SER A 83 0.12 -19.43 -14.21
CA SER A 83 -0.13 -20.84 -14.52
C SER A 83 0.01 -21.78 -13.31
N THR A 84 0.90 -21.46 -12.36
CA THR A 84 1.09 -22.21 -11.12
C THR A 84 0.02 -21.84 -10.08
N LEU A 85 -0.37 -20.56 -10.00
CA LEU A 85 -1.50 -20.10 -9.19
C LEU A 85 -2.82 -20.79 -9.60
N ALA A 86 -3.07 -20.93 -10.90
CA ALA A 86 -4.25 -21.62 -11.44
C ALA A 86 -4.29 -23.13 -11.11
N LEU A 87 -3.14 -23.77 -10.85
CA LEU A 87 -3.08 -25.18 -10.44
C LEU A 87 -3.31 -25.35 -8.94
N LEU A 88 -2.83 -24.41 -8.11
CA LEU A 88 -3.03 -24.42 -6.65
C LEU A 88 -4.49 -24.22 -6.26
N THR A 89 -5.23 -23.38 -6.98
CA THR A 89 -6.68 -23.17 -6.75
C THR A 89 -7.53 -24.39 -7.09
N GLN A 90 -7.10 -25.19 -8.06
CA GLN A 90 -7.78 -26.45 -8.43
C GLN A 90 -7.52 -27.59 -7.42
N ALA A 91 -6.36 -27.57 -6.74
CA ALA A 91 -6.02 -28.59 -5.75
C ALA A 91 -6.74 -28.41 -4.39
N GLY A 92 -7.21 -27.19 -4.06
CA GLY A 92 -7.90 -26.88 -2.81
C GLY A 92 -9.40 -27.20 -2.76
N ALA A 93 -10.00 -27.64 -3.88
CA ALA A 93 -11.46 -27.77 -4.03
C ALA A 93 -12.00 -29.19 -3.78
N LYS A 94 -11.49 -29.94 -2.79
CA LYS A 94 -12.11 -31.21 -2.36
C LYS A 94 -12.28 -31.27 -0.84
N PRO A 95 -13.49 -31.07 -0.28
CA PRO A 95 -13.73 -31.35 1.13
C PRO A 95 -13.65 -32.87 1.39
N PRO A 96 -13.14 -33.32 2.55
CA PRO A 96 -13.12 -34.73 2.91
C PRO A 96 -14.55 -35.23 3.10
N GLY A 97 -14.94 -36.21 2.29
CA GLY A 97 -16.23 -36.88 2.41
C GLY A 97 -16.37 -37.54 3.78
N LYS A 98 -17.48 -37.25 4.48
CA LYS A 98 -17.85 -37.97 5.70
C LYS A 98 -18.12 -39.45 5.36
N PRO A 99 -17.56 -40.42 6.09
CA PRO A 99 -17.98 -41.82 5.96
C PRO A 99 -19.34 -42.01 6.64
N LYS A 100 -20.24 -42.71 5.94
CA LYS A 100 -21.57 -43.10 6.38
C LYS A 100 -21.52 -44.50 7.02
N PRO A 101 -22.12 -44.71 8.20
CA PRO A 101 -22.82 -45.96 8.52
C PRO A 101 -24.32 -45.82 8.28
#